data_AF-A0A7W1KTH0-F1
#
_entry.id   AF-A0A7W1KTH0-F1
#
_cell.length_a   1.000
_cell.length_b   1.000
_cell.length_c   1.000
_cell.angle_alpha   90.00
_cell.angle_beta   90.00
_cell.angle_gamma   90.00
#
_symmetry.space_group_name_H-M   'P 1'
#
loop_
_entity.id
_entity.type
_entity.pdbx_description
1 polymer ?
#
loop_
_entity_poly.entity_id
_entity_poly.type
_entity_poly.pdbx_seq_one_letter_code
_entity_poly.pdbx_strand_id
1 'polypeptide(L)'
;MAPPYPMDFLGFTALVITGFTACAEFGSYAFVHPVIRALPPEHHVRVEQGLLKTFGRVMPVLMTLCVVLTLSYAIHLSGVAGAARLVRWASAASFVLALGFTIVFNVPINVSTGRWTAGNPPANWKQIR
;
A
#
# COMPACT_ATOMS: atom_id res chain seq x y z
N MET A 1 -21.11 14.50 31.70
CA MET A 1 -21.93 14.28 30.48
C MET A 1 -21.11 13.38 29.56
N ALA A 2 -21.46 12.09 29.48
CA ALA A 2 -20.79 11.18 28.54
C ALA A 2 -21.16 11.59 27.11
N PRO A 3 -20.24 11.47 26.12
CA PRO A 3 -20.55 11.84 24.74
C PRO A 3 -21.78 11.07 24.24
N PRO A 4 -22.69 11.70 23.48
CA PRO A 4 -24.00 11.13 23.12
C PRO A 4 -23.93 9.91 22.20
N TYR A 5 -22.74 9.55 21.70
CA TYR A 5 -22.50 8.33 20.92
C TYR A 5 -21.16 7.72 21.34
N PRO A 6 -21.11 6.41 21.65
CA PRO A 6 -19.82 5.74 21.79
C PRO A 6 -19.08 5.87 20.45
N MET A 7 -17.85 6.35 20.49
CA MET A 7 -17.01 6.44 19.28
C MET A 7 -16.88 5.05 18.65
N ASP A 8 -17.19 4.95 17.36
CA ASP A 8 -16.86 3.76 16.56
C ASP A 8 -15.33 3.72 16.38
N PHE A 9 -14.65 3.20 17.40
CA PHE A 9 -13.20 3.14 17.43
C PHE A 9 -12.66 2.30 16.27
N LEU A 10 -13.34 1.19 15.94
CA LEU A 10 -12.95 0.33 14.82
C LEU A 10 -13.06 1.08 13.50
N GLY A 11 -14.21 1.73 13.23
CA GLY A 11 -14.41 2.52 12.03
C GLY A 11 -13.44 3.69 11.93
N PHE A 12 -13.17 4.39 13.03
CA PHE A 12 -12.20 5.49 13.09
C PHE A 12 -10.77 5.00 12.81
N THR A 13 -10.32 3.94 13.47
CA THR A 13 -8.99 3.36 13.25
C THR A 13 -8.86 2.82 11.82
N ALA A 14 -9.87 2.12 11.32
CA ALA A 14 -9.89 1.64 9.94
C ALA A 14 -9.76 2.81 8.95
N LEU A 15 -10.54 3.88 9.12
CA LEU A 15 -10.50 5.06 8.26
C LEU A 15 -9.11 5.72 8.27
N VAL A 16 -8.55 5.98 9.46
CA VAL A 16 -7.27 6.68 9.59
C VAL A 16 -6.13 5.85 8.97
N ILE A 17 -6.02 4.57 9.32
CA ILE A 17 -4.92 3.73 8.87
C ILE A 17 -5.02 3.42 7.37
N THR A 18 -6.22 3.09 6.88
CA THR A 18 -6.42 2.78 5.45
C THR A 18 -6.28 4.03 4.59
N GLY A 19 -6.81 5.17 5.05
CA GLY A 19 -6.67 6.46 4.37
C GLY A 19 -5.21 6.91 4.28
N PHE A 20 -4.46 6.83 5.39
CA PHE A 20 -3.02 7.12 5.39
C PHE A 20 -2.25 6.22 4.43
N THR A 21 -2.49 4.91 4.48
CA THR A 21 -1.80 3.93 3.63
C THR A 21 -2.12 4.15 2.15
N ALA A 22 -3.40 4.36 1.80
CA ALA A 22 -3.81 4.65 0.43
C ALA A 22 -3.25 5.98 -0.08
N CYS A 23 -3.16 7.00 0.78
CA CYS A 23 -2.55 8.28 0.45
C CYS A 23 -1.05 8.14 0.16
N ALA A 24 -0.32 7.36 0.96
CA ALA A 24 1.10 7.10 0.74
C ALA A 24 1.34 6.40 -0.63
N GLU A 25 0.55 5.39 -0.96
CA GLU A 25 0.61 4.68 -2.25
C GLU A 25 0.26 5.60 -3.42
N PHE A 26 -0.84 6.35 -3.31
CA PHE A 26 -1.24 7.30 -4.33
C PHE A 26 -0.17 8.39 -4.54
N GLY A 27 0.35 8.96 -3.45
CA GLY A 27 1.37 9.99 -3.52
C GLY A 27 2.67 9.49 -4.15
N SER A 28 3.08 8.26 -3.82
CA SER A 28 4.23 7.62 -4.45
C SER A 28 4.02 7.45 -5.95
N TYR A 29 2.87 6.91 -6.36
CA TYR A 29 2.56 6.70 -7.78
C TYR A 29 2.44 8.01 -8.56
N ALA A 30 1.71 8.99 -8.04
CA ALA A 30 1.34 10.20 -8.77
C ALA A 30 2.45 11.25 -8.80
N PHE A 31 3.26 11.35 -7.74
CA PHE A 31 4.21 12.46 -7.60
C PHE A 31 5.67 12.00 -7.51
N VAL A 32 5.94 10.84 -6.91
CA VAL A 32 7.32 10.36 -6.72
C VAL A 32 7.82 9.58 -7.93
N HIS A 33 7.05 8.60 -8.41
CA HIS A 33 7.45 7.75 -9.54
C HIS A 33 7.74 8.52 -10.84
N PRO A 34 6.99 9.58 -11.22
CA PRO A 34 7.32 10.36 -12.42
C PRO A 34 8.70 11.01 -12.35
N VAL A 35 9.08 11.51 -11.16
CA VAL A 35 10.40 12.13 -10.93
C VAL A 35 11.49 11.07 -11.02
N ILE A 36 11.29 9.90 -10.39
CA ILE A 36 12.27 8.80 -10.42
C ILE A 36 12.49 8.30 -11.86
N ARG A 37 11.42 8.16 -12.65
CA ARG A 37 11.49 7.68 -14.04
C ARG A 37 12.31 8.58 -14.98
N ALA A 38 12.49 9.84 -14.62
CA ALA A 38 13.31 10.79 -15.38
C ALA A 38 14.81 10.72 -15.02
N LEU A 39 15.19 10.00 -13.97
CA LEU A 39 16.57 9.92 -13.52
C LEU A 39 17.44 9.05 -14.45
N PRO A 40 18.75 9.33 -14.53
CA PRO A 40 19.71 8.41 -15.14
C PRO A 40 19.65 7.03 -14.46
N PRO A 41 19.98 5.93 -15.17
CA PRO A 41 19.78 4.56 -14.68
C PRO A 41 20.37 4.31 -13.28
N GLU A 42 21.59 4.76 -13.03
CA GLU A 42 22.25 4.58 -11.73
C GLU A 42 21.51 5.27 -10.59
N HIS A 43 21.04 6.51 -10.82
CA HIS A 43 20.31 7.27 -9.81
C HIS A 43 18.90 6.69 -9.58
N HIS A 44 18.23 6.22 -10.63
CA HIS A 44 16.96 5.51 -10.53
C HIS A 44 17.10 4.32 -9.57
N VAL A 45 18.06 3.43 -9.84
CA VAL A 45 18.27 2.21 -9.03
C VAL A 45 18.67 2.54 -7.60
N ARG A 46 19.54 3.55 -7.39
CA ARG A 46 19.92 3.99 -6.03
C ARG A 46 18.73 4.50 -5.23
N VAL A 47 17.85 5.30 -5.82
CA VAL A 47 16.64 5.79 -5.14
C VAL A 47 15.70 4.65 -4.83
N GLU A 48 15.44 3.74 -5.77
CA GLU A 48 14.60 2.56 -5.52
C GLU A 48 15.14 1.70 -4.38
N GLN A 49 16.45 1.41 -4.37
CA GLN A 49 17.09 0.67 -3.27
C GLN A 49 16.99 1.41 -1.93
N GLY A 50 17.02 2.75 -1.95
CA GLY A 50 16.74 3.59 -0.78
C GLY A 50 15.30 3.40 -0.28
N LEU A 51 14.32 3.49 -1.18
CA LEU A 51 12.90 3.28 -0.87
C LEU A 51 12.63 1.87 -0.33
N LEU A 52 13.32 0.84 -0.83
CA LEU A 52 13.20 -0.52 -0.29
C LEU A 52 13.59 -0.63 1.19
N LYS A 53 14.51 0.21 1.67
CA LYS A 53 14.93 0.21 3.08
C LYS A 53 13.93 0.89 4.01
N THR A 54 13.05 1.73 3.46
CA THR A 54 12.01 2.47 4.19
C THR A 54 10.63 1.89 3.88
N PHE A 55 10.06 2.20 2.71
CA PHE A 55 8.78 1.67 2.23
C PHE A 55 8.74 0.15 2.27
N GLY A 56 9.80 -0.52 1.79
CA GLY A 56 9.86 -1.99 1.77
C GLY A 56 9.79 -2.66 3.15
N ARG A 57 10.03 -1.91 4.24
CA ARG A 57 9.89 -2.42 5.62
C ARG A 57 8.55 -2.05 6.27
N VAL A 58 8.08 -0.82 6.03
CA VAL A 58 6.88 -0.28 6.69
C VAL A 58 5.60 -0.72 5.98
N MET A 59 5.59 -0.70 4.65
CA MET A 59 4.39 -0.99 3.85
C MET A 59 3.82 -2.39 4.04
N PRO A 60 4.63 -3.47 4.14
CA PRO A 60 4.07 -4.80 4.38
C PRO A 60 3.22 -4.85 5.66
N VAL A 61 3.70 -4.22 6.73
CA VAL A 61 2.98 -4.16 8.02
C VAL A 61 1.70 -3.34 7.89
N LEU A 62 1.77 -2.16 7.28
CA LEU A 62 0.59 -1.30 7.09
C LEU A 62 -0.46 -1.93 6.18
N MET A 63 -0.05 -2.54 5.06
CA MET A 63 -0.96 -3.21 4.12
C MET A 63 -1.66 -4.40 4.78
N THR A 64 -0.94 -5.22 5.54
CA THR A 64 -1.53 -6.31 6.32
C THR A 64 -2.51 -5.77 7.37
N LEU A 65 -2.15 -4.69 8.08
CA LEU A 65 -3.03 -4.05 9.04
C LEU A 65 -4.31 -3.50 8.39
N CYS A 66 -4.21 -2.89 7.21
CA CYS A 66 -5.37 -2.43 6.44
C CYS A 66 -6.31 -3.58 6.07
N VAL A 67 -5.78 -4.73 5.63
CA VAL A 67 -6.60 -5.93 5.35
C VAL A 67 -7.34 -6.38 6.62
N VAL A 68 -6.63 -6.50 7.75
CA VAL A 68 -7.23 -6.92 9.02
C VAL A 68 -8.32 -5.96 9.46
N LEU A 69 -8.05 -4.65 9.42
CA LEU A 69 -9.01 -3.62 9.85
C LEU A 69 -10.25 -3.57 8.95
N THR A 70 -10.07 -3.62 7.63
CA THR A 70 -11.20 -3.54 6.69
C THR A 70 -12.06 -4.79 6.71
N LEU A 71 -11.47 -5.98 6.84
CA LEU A 71 -12.24 -7.22 7.05
C LEU A 71 -12.97 -7.20 8.40
N SER A 72 -12.29 -6.82 9.48
CA SER A 72 -12.91 -6.71 10.81
C SER A 72 -14.09 -5.76 10.77
N TYR A 73 -13.92 -4.58 10.16
CA TYR A 73 -14.98 -3.58 10.02
C TYR A 73 -16.14 -4.07 9.14
N ALA A 74 -15.86 -4.82 8.06
CA ALA A 74 -16.90 -5.41 7.21
C ALA A 74 -17.71 -6.52 7.90
N ILE A 75 -17.09 -7.27 8.82
CA ILE A 75 -17.71 -8.37 9.56
C ILE A 75 -18.51 -7.88 10.77
N HIS A 76 -17.96 -6.95 11.57
CA HIS A 76 -18.48 -6.65 12.91
C HIS A 76 -19.66 -5.67 12.94
N LEU A 77 -19.89 -4.85 11.90
CA LEU A 77 -21.05 -3.96 11.88
C LEU A 77 -22.25 -4.62 11.21
N SER A 78 -22.92 -5.49 11.96
CA SER A 78 -24.27 -5.97 11.66
C SER A 78 -25.28 -4.82 11.77
N GLY A 79 -26.23 -4.74 10.82
CA GLY A 79 -27.28 -3.71 10.79
C GLY A 79 -27.13 -2.63 9.72
N VAL A 80 -26.01 -2.60 8.98
CA VAL A 80 -25.86 -1.72 7.82
C VAL A 80 -26.29 -2.45 6.55
N ALA A 81 -27.31 -1.91 5.86
CA ALA A 81 -27.87 -2.47 4.63
C ALA A 81 -27.53 -1.63 3.39
N GLY A 82 -27.76 -2.21 2.21
CA GLY A 82 -27.63 -1.50 0.94
C GLY A 82 -26.21 -1.08 0.59
N ALA A 83 -26.06 0.10 -0.03
CA ALA A 83 -24.80 0.59 -0.59
C ALA A 83 -23.66 0.66 0.43
N ALA A 84 -23.94 1.02 1.67
CA ALA A 84 -22.91 1.12 2.71
C ALA A 84 -22.28 -0.25 3.03
N ARG A 85 -23.04 -1.34 2.99
CA ARG A 85 -22.50 -2.71 3.12
C ARG A 85 -21.62 -3.07 1.92
N LEU A 86 -22.05 -2.72 0.71
CA LEU A 86 -21.28 -2.97 -0.52
C LEU A 86 -19.93 -2.24 -0.50
N VAL A 87 -19.92 -0.96 -0.13
CA VAL A 87 -18.68 -0.15 -0.07
C VAL A 87 -17.68 -0.73 0.94
N ARG A 88 -18.15 -1.22 2.10
CA ARG A 88 -17.27 -1.86 3.10
C ARG A 88 -16.60 -3.12 2.57
N TRP A 89 -17.39 -4.01 1.97
CA TRP A 89 -16.86 -5.24 1.37
C TRP A 89 -15.96 -4.94 0.18
N ALA A 90 -16.30 -3.93 -0.63
CA ALA A 90 -15.44 -3.47 -1.71
C ALA A 90 -14.09 -2.96 -1.20
N SER A 91 -14.08 -2.15 -0.13
CA SER A 91 -12.84 -1.70 0.52
C SER A 91 -11.97 -2.86 0.99
N ALA A 92 -12.55 -3.84 1.69
CA ALA A 92 -11.83 -5.03 2.12
C ALA A 92 -11.25 -5.83 0.94
N ALA A 93 -12.06 -6.04 -0.11
CA ALA A 93 -11.63 -6.71 -1.32
C ALA A 93 -10.47 -5.95 -2.01
N SER A 94 -10.55 -4.61 -2.09
CA SER A 94 -9.49 -3.79 -2.68
C SER A 94 -8.16 -3.96 -1.95
N PHE A 95 -8.14 -3.93 -0.61
CA PHE A 95 -6.90 -4.13 0.15
C PHE A 95 -6.37 -5.56 0.05
N VAL A 96 -7.24 -6.57 0.04
CA VAL A 96 -6.84 -7.97 -0.17
C VAL A 96 -6.18 -8.15 -1.55
N LEU A 97 -6.81 -7.61 -2.59
CA LEU A 97 -6.26 -7.67 -3.95
C LEU A 97 -4.95 -6.89 -4.06
N ALA A 98 -4.87 -5.71 -3.47
CA ALA A 98 -3.65 -4.90 -3.48
C ALA A 98 -2.48 -5.58 -2.74
N LEU A 99 -2.75 -6.20 -1.58
CA LEU A 99 -1.74 -6.98 -0.87
C LEU A 99 -1.31 -8.22 -1.66
N GLY A 100 -2.28 -8.94 -2.26
CA GLY A 100 -2.00 -10.09 -3.12
C GLY A 100 -1.13 -9.72 -4.32
N PHE A 101 -1.48 -8.64 -5.02
CA PHE A 101 -0.68 -8.13 -6.13
C PHE A 101 0.72 -7.72 -5.68
N THR A 102 0.83 -7.11 -4.50
CA THR A 102 2.12 -6.71 -3.93
C THR A 102 3.00 -7.92 -3.66
N ILE A 103 2.47 -8.98 -3.07
CA ILE A 103 3.22 -10.20 -2.76
C ILE A 103 3.63 -10.93 -4.04
N VAL A 104 2.72 -11.06 -5.00
CA VAL A 104 2.94 -11.87 -6.22
C VAL A 104 3.86 -11.17 -7.21
N PHE A 105 3.72 -9.85 -7.39
CA PHE A 105 4.43 -9.10 -8.43
C PHE A 105 5.45 -8.12 -7.85
N ASN A 106 5.03 -7.24 -6.95
CA ASN A 106 5.89 -6.13 -6.50
C ASN A 106 7.07 -6.62 -5.65
N VAL A 107 6.86 -7.56 -4.73
CA VAL A 107 7.91 -8.08 -3.84
C VAL A 107 9.01 -8.79 -4.64
N PRO A 108 8.74 -9.71 -5.57
CA PRO A 108 9.79 -10.31 -6.40
C PRO A 108 10.61 -9.29 -7.19
N ILE A 109 9.94 -8.33 -7.84
CA ILE A 109 10.60 -7.24 -8.57
C ILE A 109 11.50 -6.44 -7.62
N ASN A 110 10.97 -6.01 -6.48
CA ASN A 110 11.69 -5.25 -5.47
C ASN A 110 12.92 -6.00 -4.92
N VAL A 111 12.80 -7.30 -4.66
CA VAL A 111 13.94 -8.13 -4.23
C VAL A 111 15.00 -8.20 -5.32
N SER A 112 14.62 -8.30 -6.60
CA SER A 112 15.57 -8.28 -7.71
C SER A 112 16.31 -6.94 -7.81
N THR A 113 15.59 -5.81 -7.75
CA THR A 113 16.15 -4.45 -7.78
C THR A 113 17.11 -4.21 -6.61
N GLY A 114 16.78 -4.73 -5.42
CA GLY A 114 17.63 -4.68 -4.23
C GLY A 114 19.00 -5.35 -4.40
N ARG A 115 19.16 -6.23 -5.40
CA ARG A 115 20.39 -6.97 -5.69
C ARG A 115 21.17 -6.42 -6.88
N TRP A 116 20.64 -5.44 -7.61
CA TRP A 116 21.32 -4.86 -8.76
C TRP A 116 22.51 -3.98 -8.35
N THR A 117 23.56 -4.00 -9.17
CA THR A 117 24.65 -3.02 -9.09
C THR A 117 24.19 -1.74 -9.75
N ALA A 118 24.03 -0.65 -8.99
CA ALA A 118 23.46 0.58 -9.52
C ALA A 118 24.26 1.18 -10.70
N GLY A 119 25.59 1.08 -10.69
CA GLY A 119 26.43 1.55 -11.79
C GLY A 119 26.41 0.67 -13.05
N ASN A 120 25.80 -0.52 -12.98
CA ASN A 120 25.68 -1.44 -14.10
C ASN A 120 24.42 -2.32 -13.96
N PRO A 121 23.21 -1.74 -14.11
CA PRO A 121 21.97 -2.50 -13.99
C PRO A 121 21.78 -3.45 -15.19
N PRO A 122 20.92 -4.48 -15.09
CA PRO A 122 20.61 -5.38 -16.20
C PRO A 122 20.16 -4.63 -17.45
N ALA A 123 20.50 -5.12 -18.64
CA ALA A 123 20.17 -4.44 -19.91
C ALA A 123 18.65 -4.17 -20.08
N ASN A 124 17.81 -5.04 -19.52
CA ASN A 124 16.35 -4.95 -19.54
C ASN A 124 15.74 -4.35 -18.27
N TRP A 125 16.50 -3.61 -17.45
CA TRP A 125 16.03 -3.11 -16.15
C TRP A 125 14.72 -2.32 -16.23
N LYS A 126 14.50 -1.52 -17.28
CA LYS A 126 13.25 -0.76 -17.51
C LYS A 126 12.04 -1.61 -17.93
N GLN A 127 12.24 -2.84 -18.39
CA GLN A 127 11.13 -3.72 -18.79
C GLN A 127 10.61 -4.51 -17.60
N ILE A 128 11.50 -4.76 -16.63
CA ILE A 128 11.18 -5.41 -15.36
C ILE A 128 10.51 -4.43 -14.38
N ARG A 129 10.66 -3.11 -14.61
CA ARG A 129 10.18 -2.04 -13.74
C ARG A 129 9.10 -1.17 -14.34
#